data_AF-M1BH08-F1
#
_entry.id   AF-M1BH08-F1
#
_cell.length_a   1.000
_cell.length_b   1.000
_cell.length_c   1.000
_cell.angle_alpha   90.00
_cell.angle_beta   90.00
_cell.angle_gamma   90.00
#
_symmetry.space_group_name_H-M   'P 1'
#
loop_
_entity.id
_entity.type
_entity.pdbx_description
1 polymer ?
#
loop_
_entity_poly.entity_id
_entity_poly.type
_entity_poly.pdbx_seq_one_letter_code
_entity_poly.pdbx_strand_id
1 'polypeptide(L)'
;MAVEDPTAPCGVKFVIEEYPYAADGLLIWSAIKELVEHYYSEPKSVMLDVELQGWWNEIKNKGHPDKKDEPWWPNLIEHTCLNELGCFWSPCSYKLWTISMAGYVLHRPTLMRKLIPQVEELEYKQLLVDPKQMFLSSLPTQFQTTKLLAVQDAVSTHSLDEEYLPQL
;
A
#
# COMPACT_ATOMS: atom_id res chain seq x y z
N MET A 1 -14.34 4.47 -2.20
CA MET A 1 -14.16 5.14 -3.51
C MET A 1 -14.73 4.34 -4.68
N ALA A 2 -15.57 3.33 -4.42
CA ALA A 2 -16.29 2.54 -5.41
C ALA A 2 -17.61 2.09 -4.77
N VAL A 3 -18.56 1.65 -5.59
CA VAL A 3 -19.81 1.02 -5.17
C VAL A 3 -19.89 -0.37 -5.82
N GLU A 4 -20.55 -1.32 -5.16
CA GLU A 4 -20.82 -2.62 -5.75
C GLU A 4 -21.69 -2.45 -6.99
N ASP A 5 -21.28 -3.10 -8.06
CA ASP A 5 -22.00 -3.11 -9.33
C ASP A 5 -21.78 -4.47 -9.98
N PRO A 6 -22.74 -5.41 -9.84
CA PRO A 6 -22.64 -6.74 -10.45
C PRO A 6 -22.56 -6.71 -11.98
N THR A 7 -22.89 -5.59 -12.62
CA THR A 7 -22.81 -5.43 -14.08
C THR A 7 -21.43 -4.97 -14.55
N ALA A 8 -20.59 -4.49 -13.63
CA ALA A 8 -19.22 -4.10 -13.94
C ALA A 8 -18.29 -5.32 -14.03
N PRO A 9 -17.26 -5.33 -14.90
CA PRO A 9 -16.38 -6.48 -15.13
C PRO A 9 -15.73 -7.07 -13.88
N CYS A 10 -15.45 -6.23 -12.87
CA CYS A 10 -14.82 -6.63 -11.62
C CYS A 10 -15.76 -6.48 -10.41
N GLY A 11 -17.08 -6.38 -10.64
CA GLY A 11 -18.11 -6.30 -9.61
C GLY A 11 -18.20 -4.96 -8.86
N VAL A 12 -17.44 -3.94 -9.29
CA VAL A 12 -17.42 -2.61 -8.67
C VAL A 12 -17.39 -1.50 -9.71
N LYS A 13 -18.06 -0.39 -9.41
CA LYS A 13 -18.03 0.85 -10.19
C LYS A 13 -17.33 1.95 -9.39
N PHE A 14 -16.33 2.59 -9.98
CA PHE A 14 -15.61 3.67 -9.31
C PHE A 14 -16.46 4.93 -9.17
N VAL A 15 -16.30 5.61 -8.03
CA VAL A 15 -16.87 6.95 -7.81
C VAL A 15 -16.06 8.01 -8.58
N ILE A 16 -14.75 7.79 -8.74
CA ILE A 16 -13.87 8.56 -9.62
C ILE A 16 -13.45 7.62 -10.74
N GLU A 17 -13.98 7.84 -11.95
CA GLU A 17 -13.76 6.95 -13.09
C GLU A 17 -12.27 6.87 -13.46
N GLU A 18 -11.55 7.99 -13.41
CA GLU A 18 -10.12 8.08 -13.69
C GLU A 18 -9.30 8.04 -12.40
N TYR A 19 -9.43 6.97 -11.61
CA TYR A 19 -8.55 6.74 -10.45
C TYR A 19 -7.46 5.70 -10.78
N PRO A 20 -6.25 6.11 -11.22
CA PRO A 20 -5.29 5.19 -11.85
C PRO A 20 -4.87 4.04 -10.94
N TYR A 21 -4.59 4.32 -9.66
CA TYR A 21 -4.22 3.30 -8.69
C TYR A 21 -5.30 2.20 -8.54
N ALA A 22 -6.56 2.62 -8.48
CA ALA A 22 -7.67 1.67 -8.32
C ALA A 22 -7.95 0.92 -9.62
N ALA A 23 -7.92 1.62 -10.76
CA ALA A 23 -8.15 1.02 -12.07
C ALA A 23 -7.08 -0.03 -12.40
N ASP A 24 -5.80 0.33 -12.33
CA ASP A 24 -4.70 -0.58 -12.62
C ASP A 24 -4.63 -1.70 -11.59
N GLY A 25 -4.86 -1.38 -10.32
CA GLY A 25 -4.84 -2.37 -9.26
C GLY A 25 -5.94 -3.42 -9.39
N LEU A 26 -7.12 -3.02 -9.89
CA LEU A 26 -8.22 -3.94 -10.13
C LEU A 26 -7.91 -4.92 -11.28
N LEU A 27 -7.15 -4.50 -12.29
CA LEU A 27 -6.68 -5.38 -13.37
C LEU A 27 -5.72 -6.45 -12.85
N ILE A 28 -4.71 -6.05 -12.07
CA ILE A 28 -3.74 -7.00 -11.49
C ILE A 28 -4.46 -7.94 -10.50
N TRP A 29 -5.37 -7.40 -9.69
CA TRP A 29 -6.20 -8.19 -8.78
C TRP A 29 -7.02 -9.24 -9.53
N SER A 30 -7.66 -8.86 -10.65
CA SER A 30 -8.41 -9.81 -11.49
C SER A 30 -7.51 -10.93 -12.03
N ALA A 31 -6.31 -10.59 -12.51
CA ALA A 31 -5.35 -11.58 -13.02
C ALA A 31 -4.87 -12.55 -11.91
N ILE A 32 -4.63 -12.06 -10.69
CA ILE A 32 -4.28 -12.92 -9.55
C ILE A 32 -5.42 -13.86 -9.19
N LYS A 33 -6.67 -13.37 -9.21
CA LYS A 33 -7.86 -14.22 -8.98
C LYS A 33 -7.94 -15.37 -9.98
N GLU A 34 -7.80 -15.06 -11.27
CA GLU A 34 -7.79 -16.07 -12.34
C GLU A 34 -6.67 -17.11 -12.15
N LEU A 35 -5.47 -16.66 -11.72
CA LEU A 35 -4.37 -17.56 -11.42
C LEU A 35 -4.69 -18.51 -10.25
N VAL A 36 -5.29 -18.01 -9.18
CA VAL A 36 -5.69 -18.83 -8.02
C VAL A 36 -6.77 -19.84 -8.41
N GLU A 37 -7.76 -19.43 -9.19
CA GLU A 37 -8.81 -20.31 -9.72
C GLU A 37 -8.23 -21.42 -10.63
N HIS A 38 -7.16 -21.13 -11.37
CA HIS A 38 -6.44 -22.12 -12.17
C HIS A 38 -5.82 -23.24 -11.31
N TYR A 39 -5.22 -22.90 -10.16
CA TYR A 39 -4.62 -23.90 -9.26
C TYR A 39 -5.65 -24.63 -8.38
N TYR A 40 -6.75 -23.97 -8.01
CA TYR A 40 -7.81 -24.54 -7.17
C TYR A 40 -9.16 -24.54 -7.89
N SER A 41 -9.26 -25.31 -8.97
CA SER A 41 -10.47 -25.35 -9.82
C SER A 41 -11.68 -26.02 -9.16
N GLU A 42 -11.45 -26.90 -8.19
CA GLU A 42 -12.51 -27.60 -7.45
C GLU A 42 -12.83 -26.85 -6.14
N PRO A 43 -14.10 -26.57 -5.82
CA PRO A 43 -14.47 -25.82 -4.61
C PRO A 43 -13.90 -26.39 -3.31
N LYS A 44 -13.72 -27.71 -3.22
CA LYS A 44 -13.24 -28.40 -2.02
C LYS A 44 -11.73 -28.63 -1.98
N SER A 45 -10.98 -28.32 -3.04
CA SER A 45 -9.53 -28.60 -3.06
C SER A 45 -8.79 -27.79 -2.00
N VAL A 46 -9.23 -26.56 -1.73
CA VAL A 46 -8.69 -25.68 -0.67
C VAL A 46 -8.82 -26.28 0.73
N MET A 47 -9.99 -26.83 1.06
CA MET A 47 -10.24 -27.45 2.36
C MET A 47 -9.44 -28.75 2.55
N LEU A 48 -9.15 -29.46 1.46
CA LEU A 48 -8.40 -30.72 1.49
C LEU A 48 -6.88 -30.53 1.47
N ASP A 49 -6.40 -29.32 1.15
CA ASP A 49 -4.99 -28.99 1.12
C ASP A 49 -4.44 -28.77 2.54
N VAL A 50 -3.83 -29.81 3.09
CA VAL A 50 -3.30 -29.81 4.46
C VAL A 50 -2.15 -28.81 4.64
N GLU A 51 -1.37 -28.53 3.59
CA GLU A 51 -0.26 -27.57 3.67
C GLU A 51 -0.80 -26.14 3.73
N LEU A 52 -1.78 -25.82 2.87
CA LEU A 52 -2.43 -24.52 2.86
C LEU A 52 -3.18 -24.22 4.17
N GLN A 53 -3.92 -25.21 4.70
CA GLN A 53 -4.59 -25.07 6.00
C GLN A 53 -3.58 -24.89 7.14
N GLY A 54 -2.49 -25.67 7.12
CA GLY A 54 -1.41 -25.56 8.10
C GLY A 54 -0.72 -24.19 8.06
N TRP A 55 -0.41 -23.71 6.86
CA TRP A 55 0.19 -22.39 6.62
C TRP A 55 -0.71 -21.25 7.12
N TRP A 56 -2.01 -21.29 6.80
CA TRP A 56 -2.94 -20.26 7.26
C TRP A 56 -3.12 -20.25 8.78
N ASN A 57 -3.18 -21.43 9.37
CA ASN A 57 -3.24 -21.58 10.82
C ASN A 57 -1.98 -21.02 11.50
N GLU A 58 -0.81 -21.17 10.88
CA GLU A 58 0.44 -20.59 11.37
C GLU A 58 0.44 -19.06 11.28
N ILE A 59 0.00 -18.48 10.15
CA ILE A 59 -0.14 -17.02 9.99
C ILE A 59 -1.03 -16.45 11.09
N LYS A 60 -2.21 -17.04 11.29
CA LYS A 60 -3.18 -16.55 12.27
C LYS A 60 -2.68 -16.67 13.71
N ASN A 61 -2.11 -17.81 14.09
CA ASN A 61 -1.82 -18.10 15.50
C ASN A 61 -0.39 -17.81 15.94
N LYS A 62 0.58 -17.84 15.04
CA LYS A 62 2.00 -17.54 15.34
C LYS A 62 2.46 -16.23 14.70
N GLY A 63 2.01 -15.92 13.48
CA GLY A 63 2.36 -14.67 12.79
C GLY A 63 1.65 -13.44 13.35
N HIS A 64 0.35 -13.57 13.63
CA HIS A 64 -0.50 -12.50 14.17
C HIS A 64 -1.26 -12.92 15.44
N PRO A 65 -0.55 -13.40 16.49
CA PRO A 65 -1.18 -13.91 17.71
C PRO A 65 -1.99 -12.85 18.45
N ASP A 66 -1.63 -11.57 18.28
CA ASP A 66 -2.33 -10.41 18.83
C ASP A 66 -3.73 -10.21 18.28
N LYS A 67 -4.00 -10.75 17.07
CA LYS A 67 -5.26 -10.57 16.34
C LYS A 67 -5.99 -11.87 16.08
N LYS A 68 -5.53 -13.00 16.59
CA LYS A 68 -6.05 -14.34 16.25
C LYS A 68 -7.56 -14.50 16.49
N ASP A 69 -8.15 -13.75 17.42
CA ASP A 69 -9.56 -13.87 17.82
C ASP A 69 -10.48 -12.90 17.06
N GLU A 70 -9.93 -12.14 16.10
CA GLU A 70 -10.70 -11.16 15.33
C GLU A 70 -11.69 -11.82 14.33
N PRO A 71 -12.87 -11.23 14.11
CA PRO A 71 -13.93 -11.85 13.31
C PRO A 71 -13.68 -11.77 11.79
N TRP A 72 -12.74 -10.93 11.34
CA TRP A 72 -12.45 -10.72 9.91
C TRP A 72 -11.49 -11.76 9.34
N TRP A 73 -10.98 -12.71 10.14
CA TRP A 73 -10.16 -13.80 9.62
C TRP A 73 -11.00 -14.72 8.71
N PRO A 74 -10.68 -14.84 7.40
CA PRO A 74 -11.39 -15.74 6.51
C PRO A 74 -11.15 -17.20 6.91
N ASN A 75 -12.21 -18.01 6.74
CA ASN A 75 -12.15 -19.46 6.87
C ASN A 75 -11.82 -20.04 5.48
N LEU A 76 -10.73 -20.81 5.35
CA LEU A 76 -10.30 -21.40 4.08
C LEU A 76 -11.12 -22.63 3.72
N ILE A 77 -12.37 -22.43 3.32
CA ILE A 77 -13.28 -23.52 2.95
C ILE A 77 -13.34 -23.69 1.43
N GLU A 78 -13.40 -22.58 0.68
CA GLU A 78 -13.54 -22.56 -0.78
C GLU A 78 -12.44 -21.70 -1.43
N HIS A 79 -12.22 -21.87 -2.75
CA HIS A 79 -11.26 -21.06 -3.51
C HIS A 79 -11.57 -19.55 -3.46
N THR A 80 -12.85 -19.18 -3.34
CA THR A 80 -13.28 -17.80 -3.14
C THR A 80 -12.69 -17.17 -1.88
N CYS A 81 -12.43 -17.97 -0.83
CA CYS A 81 -11.78 -17.51 0.40
C CYS A 81 -10.29 -17.19 0.20
N LEU A 82 -9.64 -17.79 -0.81
CA LEU A 82 -8.25 -17.45 -1.15
C LEU A 82 -8.13 -16.07 -1.79
N ASN A 83 -9.17 -15.65 -2.50
CA ASN A 83 -9.26 -14.29 -3.02
C ASN A 83 -9.39 -13.26 -1.90
N GLU A 84 -9.81 -13.64 -0.69
CA GLU A 84 -9.90 -12.72 0.46
C GLU A 84 -8.58 -12.60 1.21
N LEU A 85 -7.60 -13.48 0.93
CA LEU A 85 -6.37 -13.54 1.70
C LEU A 85 -5.53 -12.27 1.62
N GLY A 86 -5.66 -11.44 0.58
CA GLY A 86 -5.00 -10.13 0.46
C GLY A 86 -3.45 -10.15 0.47
N CYS A 87 -2.83 -11.26 0.86
CA CYS A 87 -1.40 -11.46 1.05
C CYS A 87 -0.64 -11.35 -0.27
N PHE A 88 -1.25 -11.79 -1.37
CA PHE A 88 -0.65 -11.69 -2.71
C PHE A 88 -0.61 -10.24 -3.23
N TRP A 89 -1.51 -9.38 -2.77
CA TRP A 89 -1.65 -8.00 -3.26
C TRP A 89 -0.83 -6.99 -2.46
N SER A 90 -0.75 -7.20 -1.14
CA SER A 90 -0.22 -6.22 -0.19
C SER A 90 1.23 -5.75 -0.44
N PRO A 91 2.20 -6.61 -0.82
CA PRO A 91 3.61 -6.20 -0.88
C PRO A 91 3.97 -5.23 -2.02
N CYS A 92 3.24 -5.27 -3.14
CA CYS A 92 3.71 -4.70 -4.41
C CYS A 92 3.32 -3.23 -4.58
N SER A 93 2.14 -2.83 -4.13
CA SER A 93 1.55 -1.55 -4.54
C SER A 93 2.11 -0.33 -3.77
N TYR A 94 2.57 -0.51 -2.52
CA TYR A 94 3.06 0.60 -1.69
C TYR A 94 4.47 1.05 -2.05
N LYS A 95 5.34 0.13 -2.47
CA LYS A 95 6.77 0.41 -2.71
C LYS A 95 6.96 1.29 -3.94
N LEU A 96 6.19 1.08 -5.00
CA LEU A 96 6.36 1.81 -6.26
C LEU A 96 6.03 3.30 -6.13
N TRP A 97 5.04 3.65 -5.31
CA TRP A 97 4.60 5.04 -5.13
C TRP A 97 5.59 5.92 -4.36
N THR A 98 6.46 5.31 -3.54
CA THR A 98 7.50 6.07 -2.83
C THR A 98 8.62 6.49 -3.77
N ILE A 99 8.92 5.71 -4.81
CA ILE A 99 10.10 5.88 -5.69
C ILE A 99 10.09 7.25 -6.39
N SER A 100 9.02 7.58 -7.10
CA SER A 100 8.97 8.78 -7.95
C SER A 100 8.63 10.06 -7.19
N MET A 101 7.91 9.95 -6.07
CA MET A 101 7.28 11.11 -5.44
C MET A 101 8.06 11.75 -4.30
N ALA A 102 9.09 11.10 -3.74
CA ALA A 102 9.82 11.68 -2.62
C ALA A 102 11.32 11.95 -2.86
N GLY A 103 11.71 11.99 -4.14
CA GLY A 103 12.94 12.69 -4.58
C GLY A 103 12.88 14.22 -4.38
N TYR A 104 11.69 14.81 -4.19
CA TYR A 104 11.51 16.24 -3.91
C TYR A 104 10.85 16.47 -2.55
N VAL A 105 11.67 16.71 -1.52
CA VAL A 105 11.23 16.86 -0.11
C VAL A 105 10.19 17.97 0.08
N LEU A 106 10.20 18.99 -0.77
CA LEU A 106 9.22 20.07 -0.75
C LEU A 106 7.78 19.58 -1.02
N HIS A 107 7.60 18.52 -1.81
CA HIS A 107 6.28 17.95 -2.07
C HIS A 107 5.86 16.92 -1.01
N ARG A 108 6.80 16.31 -0.29
CA ARG A 108 6.54 15.29 0.75
C ARG A 108 7.50 15.42 1.93
N PRO A 109 7.36 16.46 2.77
CA PRO A 109 8.19 16.58 3.96
C PRO A 109 7.83 15.48 4.97
N THR A 110 8.83 14.70 5.40
CA THR A 110 8.64 13.65 6.41
C THR A 110 8.57 14.19 7.83
N LEU A 111 9.00 15.44 8.03
CA LEU A 111 8.89 16.15 9.30
C LEU A 111 8.75 17.65 9.06
N MET A 112 8.16 18.32 10.04
CA MET A 112 8.12 19.78 10.15
C MET A 112 8.81 20.18 11.46
N ARG A 113 9.74 21.12 11.39
CA ARG A 113 10.54 21.61 12.53
C ARG A 113 9.88 22.74 13.31
N LYS A 114 8.86 23.37 12.73
CA LYS A 114 8.14 24.48 13.34
C LYS A 114 6.64 24.20 13.32
N LEU A 115 5.96 24.66 14.36
CA LEU A 115 4.49 24.72 14.39
C LEU A 115 4.01 25.92 13.56
N ILE A 116 2.71 25.97 13.32
CA ILE A 116 2.07 27.15 12.75
C ILE A 116 2.13 28.26 13.81
N PRO A 117 2.71 29.44 13.50
CA PRO A 117 2.84 30.52 14.47
C PRO A 117 1.48 31.15 14.81
N GLN A 118 1.33 31.59 16.06
CA GLN A 118 0.12 32.29 16.54
C GLN A 118 0.17 33.78 16.18
N VAL A 119 -0.99 34.43 16.08
CA VAL A 119 -1.12 35.81 15.57
C VAL A 119 -0.30 36.82 16.38
N GLU A 120 -0.13 36.57 17.67
CA GLU A 120 0.60 37.42 18.61
C GLU A 120 2.12 37.28 18.49
N GLU A 121 2.60 36.22 17.83
CA GLU A 121 4.03 35.89 17.74
C GLU A 121 4.75 36.70 16.66
N LEU A 122 6.03 36.95 16.89
CA LEU A 122 6.88 37.64 15.91
C LEU A 122 6.98 36.84 14.59
N GLU A 123 6.97 35.52 14.70
CA GLU A 123 7.06 34.58 13.58
C GLU A 123 5.83 34.64 12.68
N TYR A 124 4.67 35.03 13.21
CA TYR A 124 3.48 35.27 12.40
C TYR A 124 3.62 36.53 11.55
N LYS A 125 4.20 37.61 12.09
CA LYS A 125 4.53 38.79 11.29
C LYS A 125 5.55 38.46 10.19
N GLN A 126 6.53 37.60 10.50
CA GLN A 126 7.50 37.11 9.52
C GLN A 126 6.85 36.25 8.43
N LEU A 127 5.88 35.40 8.79
CA LEU A 127 5.09 34.62 7.84
C LEU A 127 4.33 35.52 6.85
N LEU A 128 3.77 36.64 7.31
CA LEU A 128 3.06 37.59 6.45
C LEU A 128 3.99 38.34 5.47
N VAL A 129 5.23 38.60 5.90
CA VAL A 129 6.22 39.32 5.07
C VAL A 129 6.89 38.37 4.06
N ASP A 130 7.31 37.18 4.50
CA ASP A 130 7.94 36.17 3.63
C ASP A 130 7.46 34.75 3.99
N PRO A 131 6.32 34.32 3.41
CA PRO A 131 5.79 32.99 3.68
C PRO A 131 6.65 31.87 3.12
N LYS A 132 7.41 32.13 2.04
CA LYS A 132 8.29 31.13 1.42
C LYS A 132 9.44 30.80 2.35
N GLN A 133 10.10 31.82 2.90
CA GLN A 133 11.21 31.59 3.82
C GLN A 133 10.74 30.95 5.12
N MET A 134 9.57 31.32 5.64
CA MET A 134 9.00 30.68 6.81
C MET A 134 8.72 29.19 6.54
N PHE A 135 8.12 28.86 5.39
CA PHE A 135 7.89 27.48 4.95
C PHE A 135 9.22 26.71 4.84
N LEU A 136 10.22 27.22 4.12
CA LEU A 136 11.53 26.57 4.00
C LEU A 136 12.22 26.37 5.36
N SER A 137 12.07 27.33 6.29
CA SER A 137 12.62 27.22 7.64
C SER A 137 11.91 26.15 8.49
N SER A 138 10.66 25.83 8.16
CA SER A 138 9.87 24.78 8.82
C SER A 138 10.16 23.38 8.27
N LEU A 139 10.68 23.26 7.05
CA LEU A 139 11.05 21.99 6.43
C LEU A 139 12.31 21.37 7.05
N PRO A 140 12.60 20.08 6.81
CA PRO A 140 13.81 19.43 7.33
C PRO A 140 15.09 20.16 6.91
N THR A 141 16.14 20.07 7.72
CA THR A 141 17.44 20.64 7.34
C THR A 141 17.99 19.93 6.10
N GLN A 142 18.98 20.55 5.43
CA GLN A 142 19.67 19.92 4.31
C GLN A 142 20.25 18.55 4.69
N PHE A 143 20.87 18.44 5.87
CA PHE A 143 21.43 17.18 6.35
C PHE A 143 20.37 16.10 6.59
N GLN A 144 19.22 16.45 7.18
CA GLN A 144 18.10 15.53 7.37
C GLN A 144 17.51 15.09 6.03
N THR A 145 17.37 16.03 5.10
CA THR A 145 16.92 15.79 3.73
C THR A 145 17.85 14.82 3.01
N THR A 146 19.17 15.02 3.07
CA THR A 146 20.14 14.13 2.44
C THR A 146 20.05 12.70 2.98
N LYS A 147 19.89 12.54 4.30
CA LYS A 147 19.71 11.20 4.90
C LYS A 147 18.44 10.52 4.38
N LEU A 148 17.33 11.26 4.33
CA LEU A 148 16.07 10.73 3.83
C LEU A 148 16.21 10.30 2.37
N LEU A 149 16.78 11.17 1.52
CA LEU A 149 16.97 10.87 0.10
C LEU A 149 17.86 9.64 -0.11
N ALA A 150 18.92 9.46 0.69
CA ALA A 150 19.78 8.29 0.60
C ALA A 150 19.05 6.98 0.96
N VAL A 151 18.26 6.98 2.03
CA VAL A 151 17.43 5.81 2.41
C VAL A 151 16.41 5.52 1.32
N GLN A 152 15.76 6.58 0.83
CA GLN A 152 14.73 6.47 -0.16
C GLN A 152 15.23 5.90 -1.49
N ASP A 153 16.35 6.42 -2.00
CA ASP A 153 17.02 5.91 -3.20
C ASP A 153 17.34 4.42 -3.07
N ALA A 154 17.90 4.02 -1.92
CA ALA A 154 18.23 2.62 -1.64
C ALA A 154 17.01 1.69 -1.61
N VAL A 155 15.89 2.09 -0.99
CA VAL A 155 14.68 1.23 -0.91
C VAL A 155 13.80 1.30 -2.16
N SER A 156 14.11 2.20 -3.08
CA SER A 156 13.35 2.48 -4.30
C SER A 156 14.00 1.91 -5.56
N THR A 157 15.18 1.32 -5.44
CA THR A 157 15.88 0.74 -6.59
C THR A 157 15.56 -0.75 -6.66
N HIS A 158 15.11 -1.22 -7.82
CA HIS A 158 14.93 -2.64 -8.07
C HIS A 158 16.29 -3.34 -8.19
N SER A 159 16.38 -4.55 -7.65
CA SER A 159 17.57 -5.38 -7.84
C SER A 159 17.78 -5.71 -9.31
N LEU A 160 19.02 -5.96 -9.72
CA LEU A 160 19.31 -6.51 -11.05
C LEU A 160 18.72 -7.91 -11.22
N ASP A 161 18.61 -8.64 -10.12
CA ASP A 161 18.07 -10.00 -10.06
C ASP A 161 16.58 -10.01 -9.61
N GLU A 162 15.86 -8.89 -9.77
CA GLU A 162 14.44 -8.79 -9.38
C GLU A 162 13.53 -9.63 -10.29
N GLU A 163 12.65 -10.44 -9.69
CA GLU A 163 11.64 -11.24 -10.37
C GLU A 163 10.28 -10.52 -10.31
N TYR A 164 9.69 -10.22 -11.47
CA TYR A 164 8.42 -9.49 -11.57
C TYR A 164 7.22 -10.42 -11.82
N LEU A 165 6.02 -9.98 -11.43
CA LEU A 165 4.75 -10.63 -11.80
C LEU A 165 4.52 -10.58 -13.32
N PRO A 166 3.99 -11.67 -13.91
CA PRO A 166 4.66 -12.95 -14.03
C PRO A 166 5.76 -12.91 -15.11
N GLN A 167 6.97 -13.29 -14.72
CA GLN A 167 7.86 -14.11 -15.54
C GLN A 167 7.50 -15.58 -15.24
N LEU A 168 6.65 -16.17 -16.09
CA LEU A 168 6.44 -17.63 -16.21
C LEU A 168 7.04 -18.08 -17.54
#